data_AF-A0A7L4THD8-F1
#
_entry.id   AF-A0A7L4THD8-F1
#
_cell.length_a   1.000
_cell.length_b   1.000
_cell.length_c   1.000
_cell.angle_alpha   90.00
_cell.angle_beta   90.00
_cell.angle_gamma   90.00
#
_symmetry.space_group_name_H-M   'P 1'
#
loop_
_entity.id
_entity.type
_entity.pdbx_description
1 polymer ?
#
loop_
_entity_poly.entity_id
_entity_poly.type
_entity_poly.pdbx_seq_one_letter_code
_entity_poly.pdbx_strand_id
1 'polypeptide(L)'
;PNQLLKALNNSSLHEKRIGIVREQVMDLLGEEKGEVYETALKQLSPAGAKVIDEVKIPSSTRKWSYNVLTYEFKANVNKYLSELDSSMSVRTLTDIIEWNKNHHEKALKFGQSLLIEADKTSGKLTEKEYL
;
A
#
# COMPACT_ATOMS: atom_id res chain seq x y z
N PRO A 1 -10.42 15.87 14.49
CA PRO A 1 -10.24 15.00 15.69
C PRO A 1 -11.56 14.46 16.30
N ASN A 2 -12.58 15.29 16.53
CA ASN A 2 -13.79 14.91 17.29
C ASN A 2 -14.81 14.01 16.55
N GLN A 3 -14.81 13.96 15.23
CA GLN A 3 -15.79 13.16 14.48
C GLN A 3 -15.54 11.66 14.55
N LEU A 4 -14.26 11.23 14.49
CA LEU A 4 -13.89 9.81 14.60
C LEU A 4 -14.21 9.26 15.99
N LEU A 5 -13.90 10.01 17.05
CA LEU A 5 -14.22 9.62 18.43
C LEU A 5 -15.73 9.56 18.68
N LYS A 6 -16.50 10.49 18.11
CA LYS A 6 -17.97 10.47 18.23
C LYS A 6 -18.60 9.27 17.53
N ALA A 7 -17.99 8.78 16.44
CA ALA A 7 -18.45 7.59 15.73
C ALA A 7 -18.27 6.30 16.54
N LEU A 8 -17.29 6.26 17.47
CA LEU A 8 -17.04 5.10 18.33
C LEU A 8 -18.04 4.99 19.49
N ASN A 9 -18.50 6.12 20.05
CA ASN A 9 -19.41 6.12 21.20
C ASN A 9 -20.79 5.51 20.90
N ASN A 10 -21.22 5.50 19.63
CA ASN A 10 -22.49 4.92 19.18
C ASN A 10 -22.26 3.91 18.04
N SER A 11 -21.08 3.28 17.99
CA SER A 11 -20.75 2.33 16.91
C SER A 11 -21.69 1.13 16.98
N SER A 12 -22.39 0.87 15.88
CA SER A 12 -23.29 -0.29 15.75
C SER A 12 -23.21 -0.84 14.33
N LEU A 13 -23.23 -2.17 14.24
CA LEU A 13 -23.36 -2.87 12.96
C LEU A 13 -24.82 -2.97 12.49
N HIS A 14 -25.78 -2.47 13.28
CA HIS A 14 -27.19 -2.46 12.90
C HIS A 14 -27.38 -1.83 11.51
N GLU A 15 -28.03 -2.60 10.64
CA GLU A 15 -28.32 -2.30 9.24
C GLU A 15 -27.11 -2.08 8.32
N LYS A 16 -25.88 -2.22 8.81
CA LYS A 16 -24.68 -2.15 7.98
C LYS A 16 -24.65 -3.35 7.05
N ARG A 17 -24.32 -3.13 5.77
CA ARG A 17 -24.19 -4.18 4.76
C ARG A 17 -22.71 -4.47 4.58
N ILE A 18 -22.30 -5.70 4.84
CA ILE A 18 -20.89 -6.12 4.76
C ILE A 18 -20.79 -7.22 3.72
N GLY A 19 -20.03 -6.98 2.66
CA GLY A 19 -19.74 -7.97 1.62
C GLY A 19 -18.49 -8.76 1.96
N ILE A 20 -18.55 -10.09 1.87
CA ILE A 20 -17.43 -10.98 2.18
C ILE A 20 -16.73 -11.39 0.88
N VAL A 21 -15.49 -10.95 0.69
CA VAL A 21 -14.65 -11.40 -0.43
C VAL A 21 -13.98 -12.70 -0.02
N ARG A 22 -14.38 -13.82 -0.63
CA ARG A 22 -13.82 -15.15 -0.34
C ARG A 22 -12.67 -15.52 -1.28
N GLU A 23 -12.77 -15.09 -2.53
CA GLU A 23 -11.77 -15.35 -3.57
C GLU A 23 -10.38 -14.89 -3.12
N GLN A 24 -9.36 -15.73 -3.30
CA GLN A 24 -7.96 -15.55 -2.87
C GLN A 24 -7.72 -15.47 -1.35
N VAL A 25 -8.69 -15.02 -0.54
CA VAL A 25 -8.52 -14.89 0.91
C VAL A 25 -8.26 -16.24 1.56
N MET A 26 -9.02 -17.28 1.18
CA MET A 26 -8.82 -18.61 1.76
C MET A 26 -7.48 -19.24 1.35
N ASP A 27 -7.07 -19.06 0.10
CA ASP A 27 -5.77 -19.54 -0.38
C ASP A 27 -4.60 -18.82 0.32
N LEU A 28 -4.77 -17.54 0.68
CA LEU A 28 -3.76 -16.74 1.38
C LEU A 28 -3.65 -17.06 2.87
N LEU A 29 -4.77 -17.38 3.52
CA LEU A 29 -4.82 -17.55 4.97
C LEU A 29 -4.31 -18.92 5.42
N GLY A 30 -4.51 -19.96 4.61
CA GLY A 30 -4.32 -21.34 5.05
C GLY A 30 -5.36 -21.75 6.11
N GLU A 31 -5.32 -23.02 6.54
CA GLU A 31 -6.38 -23.62 7.37
C GLU A 31 -6.55 -22.91 8.72
N GLU A 32 -5.47 -22.74 9.50
CA GLU A 32 -5.51 -22.16 10.85
C GLU A 32 -6.11 -20.75 10.86
N LYS A 33 -5.64 -19.86 9.97
CA LYS A 33 -6.16 -18.48 9.90
C LYS A 33 -7.54 -18.43 9.25
N GLY A 34 -7.87 -19.40 8.40
CA GLY A 34 -9.20 -19.58 7.83
C GLY A 34 -10.26 -19.83 8.92
N GLU A 35 -9.97 -20.66 9.92
CA GLU A 35 -10.89 -20.89 11.05
C GLU A 35 -11.15 -19.63 11.87
N VAL A 36 -10.09 -18.84 12.14
CA VAL A 36 -10.21 -17.56 12.84
C VAL A 36 -11.06 -16.58 12.02
N TYR A 37 -10.83 -16.52 10.71
CA TYR A 37 -11.61 -15.68 9.80
C TYR A 37 -13.10 -16.05 9.82
N GLU A 38 -13.43 -17.34 9.68
CA GLU A 38 -14.82 -17.80 9.73
C GLU A 38 -15.47 -17.53 11.09
N THR A 39 -14.73 -17.69 12.18
CA THR A 39 -15.20 -17.38 13.53
C THR A 39 -15.55 -15.90 13.67
N ALA A 40 -14.73 -15.01 13.11
CA ALA A 40 -15.00 -13.57 13.11
C ALA A 40 -16.24 -13.22 12.27
N LEU A 41 -16.40 -13.83 11.08
CA LEU A 41 -17.57 -13.58 10.23
C LEU A 41 -18.89 -13.95 10.92
N LYS A 42 -18.90 -15.03 11.69
CA LYS A 42 -20.08 -15.47 12.46
C LYS A 42 -20.54 -14.45 13.51
N GLN A 43 -19.69 -13.52 13.93
CA GLN A 43 -20.05 -12.46 14.89
C GLN A 43 -20.80 -11.28 14.24
N LEU A 44 -20.71 -11.12 12.92
CA LEU A 44 -21.26 -9.94 12.22
C LEU A 44 -22.79 -9.90 12.23
N SER A 45 -23.44 -11.02 11.92
CA SER A 45 -24.92 -11.09 11.87
C SER A 45 -25.56 -10.91 13.25
N PRO A 46 -25.11 -11.57 14.34
CA PRO A 46 -25.60 -11.32 15.70
C PRO A 46 -25.44 -9.87 16.15
N ALA A 47 -24.39 -9.18 15.69
CA ALA A 47 -24.17 -7.76 15.96
C ALA A 47 -25.08 -6.81 15.13
N GLY A 48 -25.95 -7.34 14.27
CA GLY A 48 -26.95 -6.58 13.51
C GLY A 48 -26.56 -6.23 12.07
N ALA A 49 -25.41 -6.74 11.58
CA ALA A 49 -25.01 -6.56 10.18
C ALA A 49 -25.85 -7.42 9.23
N LYS A 50 -26.09 -6.91 8.02
CA LYS A 50 -26.56 -7.66 6.87
C LYS A 50 -25.34 -8.18 6.10
N VAL A 51 -24.97 -9.42 6.34
CA VAL A 51 -23.84 -10.07 5.66
C VAL A 51 -24.27 -10.50 4.26
N ILE A 52 -23.54 -10.05 3.24
CA ILE A 52 -23.65 -10.52 1.86
C ILE A 52 -22.47 -11.44 1.64
N ASP A 53 -22.73 -12.73 1.72
CA ASP A 53 -21.68 -13.72 1.56
C ASP A 53 -21.32 -13.88 0.09
N GLU A 54 -20.02 -13.99 -0.16
CA GLU A 54 -19.38 -14.06 -1.48
C GLU A 54 -19.70 -12.87 -2.41
N VAL A 55 -18.99 -11.77 -2.20
CA VAL A 55 -18.92 -10.67 -3.16
C VAL A 55 -17.66 -10.78 -4.03
N LYS A 56 -17.80 -10.49 -5.31
CA LYS A 56 -16.68 -10.46 -6.26
C LYS A 56 -16.25 -9.02 -6.50
N ILE A 57 -14.95 -8.77 -6.37
CA ILE A 57 -14.34 -7.50 -6.79
C ILE A 57 -13.72 -7.75 -8.16
N PRO A 58 -14.25 -7.20 -9.27
CA PRO A 58 -13.78 -7.55 -10.62
C PRO A 58 -12.27 -7.33 -10.87
N SER A 59 -11.62 -6.50 -10.05
CA SER A 59 -10.18 -6.24 -10.12
C SER A 59 -9.32 -7.10 -9.20
N SER A 60 -9.89 -7.98 -8.37
CA SER A 60 -9.16 -8.83 -7.40
C SER A 60 -8.14 -9.75 -8.08
N THR A 61 -8.48 -10.28 -9.25
CA THR A 61 -7.67 -11.24 -10.01
C THR A 61 -6.77 -10.59 -11.06
N ARG A 62 -6.76 -9.26 -11.16
CA ARG A 62 -5.86 -8.57 -12.09
C ARG A 62 -4.41 -8.81 -11.68
N LYS A 63 -3.53 -8.96 -12.67
CA LYS A 63 -2.09 -8.91 -12.44
C LYS A 63 -1.69 -7.47 -12.18
N TRP A 64 -1.56 -7.13 -10.90
CA TRP A 64 -1.07 -5.83 -10.48
C TRP A 64 0.45 -5.76 -10.70
N SER A 65 0.91 -4.63 -11.24
CA SER A 65 2.33 -4.28 -11.28
C SER A 65 2.57 -3.12 -10.33
N TYR A 66 3.81 -2.96 -9.87
CA TYR A 66 4.22 -1.80 -9.10
C TYR A 66 4.75 -0.67 -10.01
N ASN A 67 4.47 -0.72 -11.32
CA ASN A 67 4.96 0.26 -12.30
C ASN A 67 4.62 1.69 -11.90
N VAL A 68 3.38 1.94 -11.47
CA VAL A 68 2.95 3.27 -10.99
C VAL A 68 3.89 3.76 -9.88
N LEU A 69 4.22 2.91 -8.91
CA LEU A 69 5.17 3.26 -7.85
C LEU A 69 6.58 3.53 -8.42
N THR A 70 7.08 2.68 -9.32
CA THR A 70 8.41 2.86 -9.93
C THR A 70 8.53 4.20 -10.68
N TYR A 71 7.54 4.57 -11.48
CA TYR A 71 7.55 5.81 -12.27
C TYR A 71 7.34 7.05 -11.40
N GLU A 72 6.41 7.00 -10.45
CA GLU A 72 6.08 8.15 -9.60
C GLU A 72 7.13 8.43 -8.54
N PHE A 73 7.88 7.42 -8.09
CA PHE A 73 8.82 7.57 -6.98
C PHE A 73 9.91 8.60 -7.28
N LYS A 74 10.60 8.50 -8.43
CA LYS A 74 11.65 9.47 -8.82
C LYS A 74 11.09 10.88 -8.92
N ALA A 75 9.96 11.05 -9.61
CA ALA A 75 9.34 12.36 -9.81
C ALA A 75 8.99 13.02 -8.46
N ASN A 76 8.32 12.27 -7.58
CA ASN A 76 7.81 12.79 -6.32
C ASN A 76 8.93 13.00 -5.27
N VAL A 77 9.88 12.08 -5.17
CA VAL A 77 11.02 12.23 -4.24
C VAL A 77 11.91 13.39 -4.66
N ASN A 78 12.22 13.54 -5.96
CA ASN A 78 13.03 14.67 -6.41
C ASN A 78 12.32 16.00 -6.15
N LYS A 79 11.00 16.08 -6.38
CA LYS A 79 10.21 17.27 -6.03
C LYS A 79 10.33 17.59 -4.54
N TYR A 80 10.09 16.61 -3.67
CA TYR A 80 10.20 16.79 -2.23
C TYR A 80 11.60 17.26 -1.81
N LEU A 81 12.66 16.61 -2.29
CA LEU A 81 14.05 16.94 -1.94
C LEU A 81 14.47 18.33 -2.44
N SER A 82 13.90 18.79 -3.55
CA SER A 82 14.16 20.13 -4.10
C SER A 82 13.57 21.25 -3.23
N GLU A 83 12.55 20.95 -2.44
CA GLU A 83 11.87 21.90 -1.55
C GLU A 83 12.49 21.92 -0.13
N LEU A 84 13.43 21.02 0.17
CA LEU A 84 14.12 20.99 1.46
C LEU A 84 15.04 22.19 1.64
N ASP A 85 15.26 22.57 2.91
CA ASP A 85 16.15 23.66 3.28
C ASP A 85 17.54 23.56 2.61
N SER A 86 18.12 24.71 2.30
CA SER A 86 19.40 24.84 1.59
C SER A 86 20.57 24.13 2.30
N SER A 87 20.49 23.93 3.62
CA SER A 87 21.50 23.18 4.40
C SER A 87 21.58 21.68 4.05
N MET A 88 20.56 21.11 3.42
CA MET A 88 20.59 19.72 2.97
C MET A 88 21.40 19.56 1.68
N SER A 89 22.29 18.57 1.62
CA SER A 89 23.11 18.32 0.42
C SER A 89 22.45 17.41 -0.62
N VAL A 90 21.49 16.59 -0.21
CA VAL A 90 20.79 15.62 -1.06
C VAL A 90 19.60 16.27 -1.74
N ARG A 91 19.55 16.27 -3.08
CA ARG A 91 18.50 16.93 -3.88
C ARG A 91 17.74 16.00 -4.81
N THR A 92 18.27 14.81 -5.05
CA THR A 92 17.69 13.86 -5.99
C THR A 92 17.75 12.42 -5.47
N LEU A 93 16.96 11.55 -6.10
CA LEU A 93 17.04 10.11 -5.92
C LEU A 93 18.44 9.57 -6.26
N THR A 94 19.08 10.12 -7.30
CA THR A 94 20.47 9.80 -7.63
C THR A 94 21.41 10.14 -6.48
N ASP A 95 21.25 11.29 -5.83
CA ASP A 95 22.07 11.66 -4.66
C ASP A 95 21.87 10.70 -3.49
N ILE A 96 20.64 10.22 -3.26
CA ILE A 96 20.36 9.18 -2.25
C ILE A 96 21.10 7.89 -2.61
N ILE A 97 21.04 7.45 -3.87
CA ILE A 97 21.68 6.22 -4.33
C ILE A 97 23.19 6.28 -4.13
N GLU A 98 23.82 7.40 -4.48
CA GLU A 98 25.25 7.62 -4.29
C GLU A 98 25.63 7.73 -2.80
N TRP A 99 24.83 8.43 -2.00
CA TRP A 99 25.05 8.48 -0.56
C TRP A 99 25.00 7.09 0.06
N ASN A 100 24.02 6.27 -0.31
CA ASN A 100 23.90 4.88 0.16
C ASN A 100 25.11 4.03 -0.23
N LYS A 101 25.65 4.19 -1.45
CA LYS A 101 26.87 3.49 -1.89
C LYS A 101 28.07 3.85 -1.01
N ASN A 102 28.24 5.14 -0.71
CA ASN A 102 29.32 5.62 0.16
C ASN A 102 29.15 5.20 1.62
N HIS A 103 27.95 4.78 2.03
CA HIS A 103 27.62 4.35 3.39
C HIS A 103 27.07 2.91 3.42
N HIS A 104 27.55 2.04 2.53
CA HIS A 104 26.97 0.72 2.26
C HIS A 104 26.77 -0.15 3.52
N GLU A 105 27.70 -0.11 4.49
CA GLU A 105 27.57 -0.85 5.75
C GLU A 105 26.30 -0.48 6.54
N LYS A 106 25.89 0.79 6.47
CA LYS A 106 24.70 1.31 7.16
C LYS A 106 23.46 1.26 6.27
N ALA A 107 23.62 1.53 4.99
CA ALA A 107 22.53 1.83 4.08
C ALA A 107 22.12 0.65 3.17
N LEU A 108 22.99 -0.34 2.97
CA LEU A 108 22.82 -1.36 1.91
C LEU A 108 22.80 -2.80 2.42
N LYS A 109 22.31 -3.05 3.64
CA LYS A 109 22.13 -4.42 4.18
C LYS A 109 21.39 -5.36 3.22
N PHE A 110 20.39 -4.86 2.49
CA PHE A 110 19.59 -5.61 1.52
C PHE A 110 19.71 -5.05 0.09
N GLY A 111 20.66 -4.13 -0.15
CA GLY A 111 20.78 -3.39 -1.39
C GLY A 111 19.73 -2.30 -1.58
N GLN A 112 19.63 -1.80 -2.81
CA GLN A 112 18.75 -0.68 -3.20
C GLN A 112 18.23 -0.81 -4.64
N SER A 113 17.91 -2.03 -5.07
CA SER A 113 17.50 -2.33 -6.45
C SER A 113 16.30 -1.51 -6.92
N LEU A 114 15.30 -1.31 -6.06
CA LEU A 114 14.12 -0.50 -6.37
C LEU A 114 14.44 0.98 -6.56
N LEU A 115 15.39 1.53 -5.80
CA LEU A 115 15.83 2.92 -5.99
C LEU A 115 16.53 3.06 -7.33
N ILE A 116 17.41 2.11 -7.67
CA ILE A 116 18.11 2.08 -8.96
C ILE A 116 17.12 1.90 -10.12
N GLU A 117 16.08 1.08 -9.96
CA GLU A 117 15.04 0.90 -10.97
C GLU A 117 14.23 2.18 -11.18
N ALA A 118 13.73 2.80 -10.11
CA ALA A 118 13.02 4.06 -10.19
C ALA A 118 13.90 5.17 -10.78
N ASP A 119 15.20 5.21 -10.48
CA ASP A 119 16.11 6.22 -11.01
C ASP A 119 16.38 6.09 -12.52
N LYS A 120 16.17 4.90 -13.11
CA LYS A 120 16.25 4.71 -14.57
C LYS A 120 15.11 5.38 -15.33
N THR A 121 14.01 5.72 -14.66
CA THR A 121 12.90 6.44 -15.27
C THR A 121 13.31 7.88 -15.62
N SER A 122 12.57 8.51 -16.52
CA SER A 122 12.76 9.92 -16.86
C SER A 122 12.46 10.86 -15.69
N GLY A 123 11.61 10.43 -14.75
CA GLY A 123 11.05 11.27 -13.70
C GLY A 123 10.05 12.31 -14.23
N LYS A 124 9.59 12.18 -15.48
CA LYS A 124 8.64 13.11 -16.13
C LYS A 124 7.25 12.53 -16.29
N LEU A 125 7.05 11.25 -15.98
CA LEU A 125 5.76 10.56 -16.06
C LEU A 125 5.20 10.57 -17.50
N THR A 126 6.09 10.36 -18.49
CA THR A 126 5.75 10.41 -19.93
C THR A 126 5.98 9.11 -20.66
N GLU A 127 6.48 8.09 -19.96
CA GLU A 127 6.76 6.78 -20.48
C GLU A 127 5.48 6.09 -20.93
N LYS A 128 5.52 5.42 -22.08
CA LYS A 128 4.34 4.75 -22.65
C LYS A 128 3.80 3.66 -21.73
N GLU A 129 4.68 3.01 -20.98
CA GLU A 129 4.34 1.96 -20.02
C GLU A 129 3.68 2.52 -18.75
N TYR A 130 3.73 3.83 -18.54
CA TYR A 130 3.07 4.53 -17.43
C TYR A 130 1.70 5.11 -17.84
N LEU A 131 1.57 5.61 -19.07
CA LEU A 131 0.33 6.22 -19.62
C LEU A 131 -0.73 5.17 -20.01
#